data_AF-A0AAU1ZRW8-F1
#
_entry.id   AF-A0AAU1ZRW8-F1
#
_cell.length_a   1.000
_cell.length_b   1.000
_cell.length_c   1.000
_cell.angle_alpha   90.00
_cell.angle_beta   90.00
_cell.angle_gamma   90.00
#
_symmetry.space_group_name_H-M   'P 1'
#
loop_
_entity.id
_entity.type
_entity.pdbx_description
1 polymer ?
#
loop_
_entity_poly.entity_id
_entity_poly.type
_entity_poly.pdbx_seq_one_letter_code
_entity_poly.pdbx_strand_id
1 'polypeptide(L)'
;MTAEFTQSGAEQFSLPGKPVPFFLEAGEGERAHLYDSLITVLLSKDETDGQFGVFTYSAPKGDAIPTHAHADVHETFFLLSGRARVWVQDAQGEQHEKLLRTGDFGYVPAGCLHTFRVEADETRIMGVSSGGFERFFAASGTRTDSLEPPRPPYIPSPEQIGRAAREYGNDFRFDLRPLDG
;
A
#
# COMPACT_ATOMS: atom_id res chain seq x y z
N MET A 1 7.95 10.03 -34.63
CA MET A 1 6.47 9.95 -34.58
C MET A 1 6.15 9.12 -33.35
N THR A 2 6.15 9.75 -32.18
CA THR A 2 5.91 9.10 -30.86
C THR A 2 4.47 9.39 -30.50
N ALA A 3 3.65 8.34 -30.45
CA ALA A 3 2.23 8.45 -30.18
C ALA A 3 2.00 9.00 -28.77
N GLU A 4 1.34 10.15 -28.71
CA GLU A 4 0.65 10.63 -27.52
C GLU A 4 -0.47 9.63 -27.19
N PHE A 5 -0.45 9.06 -25.99
CA PHE A 5 -1.58 8.33 -25.44
C PHE A 5 -2.10 9.12 -24.25
N THR A 6 -2.95 10.11 -24.52
CA THR A 6 -3.83 10.73 -23.53
C THR A 6 -5.26 10.31 -23.87
N GLN A 7 -5.93 9.66 -22.93
CA GLN A 7 -7.40 9.65 -22.93
C GLN A 7 -7.86 10.39 -21.69
N SER A 8 -8.31 11.61 -21.90
CA SER A 8 -9.01 12.41 -20.90
C SER A 8 -10.52 12.20 -21.05
N GLY A 9 -11.18 11.91 -19.93
CA GLY A 9 -12.63 11.94 -19.83
C GLY A 9 -13.15 11.06 -18.71
N ALA A 10 -13.48 11.66 -17.56
CA ALA A 10 -14.34 11.19 -16.46
C ALA A 10 -14.17 9.76 -15.85
N GLU A 11 -13.48 8.82 -16.49
CA GLU A 11 -12.98 7.52 -16.00
C GLU A 11 -11.50 7.66 -15.55
N GLN A 12 -11.21 8.73 -14.83
CA GLN A 12 -10.02 9.54 -15.09
C GLN A 12 -8.67 8.93 -14.64
N PHE A 13 -8.66 7.72 -14.05
CA PHE A 13 -7.44 7.08 -13.52
C PHE A 13 -7.47 5.54 -13.53
N SER A 14 -8.23 4.92 -14.45
CA SER A 14 -8.20 3.47 -14.63
C SER A 14 -6.89 3.03 -15.28
N LEU A 15 -6.27 2.00 -14.71
CA LEU A 15 -5.11 1.35 -15.34
C LEU A 15 -5.57 0.55 -16.58
N PRO A 16 -4.67 0.28 -17.56
CA PRO A 16 -5.06 -0.34 -18.83
C PRO A 16 -5.73 -1.72 -18.75
N GLY A 17 -5.62 -2.42 -17.62
CA GLY A 17 -6.17 -3.74 -17.37
C GLY A 17 -5.48 -4.87 -18.15
N LYS A 18 -4.29 -4.61 -18.70
CA LYS A 18 -3.50 -5.55 -19.51
C LYS A 18 -2.05 -5.09 -19.67
N PRO A 19 -1.11 -5.98 -20.04
CA PRO A 19 0.31 -5.65 -20.26
C PRO A 19 0.54 -4.83 -21.53
N VAL A 20 0.36 -3.51 -21.44
CA VAL A 20 0.68 -2.55 -22.50
C VAL A 20 1.48 -1.37 -21.93
N PRO A 21 2.32 -0.69 -22.73
CA PRO A 21 3.04 0.50 -22.26
C PRO A 21 2.09 1.67 -22.00
N PHE A 22 2.34 2.41 -20.91
CA PHE A 22 1.68 3.68 -20.59
C PHE A 22 2.58 4.56 -19.72
N PHE A 23 2.22 5.83 -19.56
CA PHE A 23 2.86 6.77 -18.66
C PHE A 23 1.82 7.32 -17.69
N LEU A 24 2.24 7.62 -16.46
CA LEU A 24 1.45 8.30 -15.45
C LEU A 24 2.22 9.54 -14.97
N GLU A 25 1.55 10.68 -14.91
CA GLU A 25 2.03 11.85 -14.19
C GLU A 25 2.00 11.60 -12.67
N ALA A 26 2.71 12.44 -11.91
CA ALA A 26 2.73 12.33 -10.46
C ALA A 26 1.32 12.52 -9.88
N GLY A 27 0.82 11.49 -9.20
CA GLY A 27 -0.53 11.49 -8.61
C GLY A 27 -1.59 10.78 -9.46
N GLU A 28 -1.27 10.41 -10.70
CA GLU A 28 -2.13 9.55 -11.52
C GLU A 28 -2.01 8.08 -11.10
N GLY A 29 -3.05 7.30 -11.41
CA GLY A 29 -3.23 5.91 -10.96
C GLY A 29 -4.50 5.71 -10.13
N GLU A 30 -4.86 4.46 -9.84
CA GLU A 30 -6.05 4.16 -9.03
C GLU A 30 -5.81 4.59 -7.58
N ARG A 31 -6.63 5.49 -7.05
CA ARG A 31 -6.44 6.05 -5.70
C ARG A 31 -7.46 5.57 -4.69
N ALA A 32 -6.98 5.34 -3.47
CA ALA A 32 -7.82 4.99 -2.35
C ALA A 32 -7.36 5.68 -1.05
N HIS A 33 -8.34 6.02 -0.22
CA HIS A 33 -8.12 6.43 1.17
C HIS A 33 -8.35 5.25 2.10
N LEU A 34 -7.40 5.00 3.00
CA LEU A 34 -7.52 4.01 4.07
C LEU A 34 -6.86 4.57 5.33
N TYR A 35 -7.62 4.66 6.42
CA TYR A 35 -7.19 5.39 7.62
C TYR A 35 -6.75 6.82 7.27
N ASP A 36 -5.55 7.22 7.65
CA ASP A 36 -4.95 8.53 7.39
C ASP A 36 -4.12 8.57 6.11
N SER A 37 -4.18 7.52 5.29
CA SER A 37 -3.31 7.35 4.13
C SER A 37 -4.02 7.52 2.79
N LEU A 38 -3.28 8.04 1.81
CA LEU A 38 -3.57 7.96 0.39
C LEU A 38 -2.67 6.90 -0.23
N ILE A 39 -3.30 5.93 -0.88
CA ILE A 39 -2.62 4.94 -1.71
C ILE A 39 -2.91 5.26 -3.18
N THR A 40 -1.90 5.12 -4.03
CA THR A 40 -2.04 5.25 -5.49
C THR A 40 -1.42 4.02 -6.15
N VAL A 41 -2.25 3.17 -6.75
CA VAL A 41 -1.81 1.99 -7.49
C VAL A 41 -1.35 2.44 -8.88
N LEU A 42 -0.12 2.09 -9.21
CA LEU A 42 0.54 2.42 -10.48
C LEU A 42 0.55 1.21 -11.43
N LEU A 43 0.64 0.00 -10.89
CA LEU A 43 0.50 -1.27 -11.59
C LEU A 43 -0.29 -2.23 -10.71
N SER A 44 -1.28 -2.91 -11.27
CA SER A 44 -1.93 -4.06 -10.65
C SER A 44 -1.44 -5.36 -11.28
N LYS A 45 -1.90 -6.50 -10.76
CA LYS A 45 -1.71 -7.80 -11.40
C LYS A 45 -2.11 -7.83 -12.88
N ASP A 46 -3.08 -7.01 -13.30
CA ASP A 46 -3.62 -7.04 -14.66
C ASP A 46 -2.58 -6.49 -15.67
N GLU A 47 -1.78 -5.50 -15.26
CA GLU A 47 -0.72 -4.92 -16.08
C GLU A 47 0.55 -5.78 -16.13
N THR A 48 0.70 -6.73 -15.20
CA THR A 48 1.96 -7.49 -15.01
C THR A 48 1.81 -8.99 -15.23
N ASP A 49 0.69 -9.45 -15.81
CA ASP A 49 0.35 -10.87 -15.96
C ASP A 49 0.45 -11.64 -14.62
N GLY A 50 0.02 -11.01 -13.53
CA GLY A 50 0.01 -11.62 -12.19
C GLY A 50 1.33 -11.57 -11.44
N GLN A 51 2.40 -10.99 -12.01
CA GLN A 51 3.73 -11.09 -11.40
C GLN A 51 3.90 -10.19 -10.17
N PHE A 52 3.56 -8.91 -10.30
CA PHE A 52 3.75 -7.93 -9.23
C PHE A 52 2.80 -6.74 -9.34
N GLY A 53 2.62 -6.04 -8.23
CA GLY A 53 1.97 -4.75 -8.14
C GLY A 53 2.94 -3.65 -7.76
N VAL A 54 2.62 -2.41 -8.11
CA VAL A 54 3.37 -1.23 -7.68
C VAL A 54 2.39 -0.17 -7.21
N PHE A 55 2.66 0.41 -6.05
CA PHE A 55 1.85 1.49 -5.51
C PHE A 55 2.72 2.51 -4.76
N THR A 56 2.21 3.73 -4.60
CA THR A 56 2.74 4.67 -3.61
C THR A 56 1.79 4.78 -2.44
N TYR A 57 2.37 4.90 -1.25
CA TYR A 57 1.66 5.17 0.00
C TYR A 57 2.10 6.55 0.51
N SER A 58 1.16 7.40 0.88
CA SER A 58 1.41 8.70 1.51
C SER A 58 0.52 8.87 2.73
N ALA A 59 1.12 9.24 3.86
CA ALA A 59 0.39 9.50 5.09
C ALA A 59 1.14 10.52 5.96
N PRO A 60 0.44 11.24 6.83
CA PRO A 60 1.08 12.00 7.89
C PRO A 60 1.61 11.08 8.99
N LYS A 61 2.26 11.67 9.99
CA LYS A 61 2.56 10.97 11.24
C LYS A 61 1.26 10.48 11.89
N GLY A 62 1.23 9.20 12.23
CA GLY A 62 0.04 8.53 12.75
C GLY A 62 0.36 7.29 13.57
N ASP A 63 -0.68 6.52 13.85
CA ASP A 63 -0.58 5.25 14.57
C ASP A 63 0.02 4.16 13.67
N ALA A 64 0.47 3.06 14.27
CA ALA A 64 0.89 1.89 13.50
C ALA A 64 -0.34 1.26 12.81
N ILE A 65 -0.16 0.76 11.59
CA ILE A 65 -1.21 -0.04 10.96
C ILE A 65 -1.39 -1.36 11.71
N PRO A 66 -2.58 -1.99 11.70
CA PRO A 66 -2.77 -3.27 12.38
C PRO A 66 -1.74 -4.30 11.92
N THR A 67 -1.15 -5.02 12.87
CA THR A 67 -0.23 -6.12 12.56
C THR A 67 -0.94 -7.16 11.72
N HIS A 68 -0.30 -7.64 10.67
CA HIS A 68 -0.88 -8.60 9.74
C HIS A 68 0.19 -9.44 9.04
N ALA A 69 -0.26 -10.45 8.31
CA ALA A 69 0.55 -11.25 7.39
C ALA A 69 -0.24 -11.53 6.11
N HIS A 70 0.48 -11.83 5.04
CA HIS A 70 -0.08 -12.37 3.80
C HIS A 70 0.47 -13.77 3.57
N ALA A 71 -0.36 -14.71 3.11
CA ALA A 71 0.09 -16.10 2.91
C ALA A 71 1.06 -16.25 1.73
N ASP A 72 0.86 -15.46 0.67
CA ASP A 72 1.51 -15.58 -0.64
C ASP A 72 2.01 -14.24 -1.22
N VAL A 73 1.79 -13.14 -0.49
CA VAL A 73 2.23 -11.81 -0.90
C VAL A 73 3.55 -11.45 -0.23
N HIS A 74 4.56 -11.22 -1.06
CA HIS A 74 5.79 -10.55 -0.68
C HIS A 74 5.57 -9.04 -0.76
N GLU A 75 6.10 -8.26 0.18
CA GLU A 75 5.93 -6.79 0.20
C GLU A 75 7.27 -6.08 0.41
N THR A 76 7.46 -4.94 -0.27
CA THR A 76 8.63 -4.08 -0.08
C THR A 76 8.25 -2.68 0.38
N PHE A 77 9.17 -2.03 1.09
CA PHE A 77 9.07 -0.63 1.50
C PHE A 77 10.27 0.13 0.97
N PHE A 78 10.11 1.04 0.02
CA PHE A 78 11.17 1.95 -0.40
C PHE A 78 10.78 3.40 -0.08
N LEU A 79 11.52 4.04 0.81
CA LEU A 79 11.19 5.38 1.31
C LEU A 79 11.58 6.45 0.29
N LEU A 80 10.57 7.09 -0.31
CA LEU A 80 10.76 8.22 -1.23
C LEU A 80 10.99 9.53 -0.46
N SER A 81 10.28 9.73 0.66
CA SER A 81 10.42 10.88 1.56
C SER A 81 9.93 10.53 2.96
N GLY A 82 10.37 11.27 3.98
CA GLY A 82 9.91 11.11 5.35
C GLY A 82 10.57 9.94 6.09
N ARG A 83 9.83 9.31 7.01
CA ARG A 83 10.32 8.25 7.90
C ARG A 83 9.22 7.27 8.27
N ALA A 84 9.52 5.98 8.21
CA ALA A 84 8.61 4.93 8.66
C ALA A 84 9.38 3.90 9.51
N ARG A 85 8.81 3.49 10.64
CA ARG A 85 9.31 2.40 11.45
C ARG A 85 8.61 1.13 11.03
N VAL A 86 9.36 0.14 10.58
CA VAL A 86 8.86 -1.17 10.17
C VAL A 86 9.28 -2.20 11.22
N TRP A 87 8.33 -3.02 11.64
CA TRP A 87 8.55 -4.18 12.48
C TRP A 87 8.15 -5.44 11.71
N VAL A 88 8.94 -6.50 11.84
CA VAL A 88 8.72 -7.79 11.20
C VAL A 88 9.04 -8.91 12.20
N GLN A 89 8.20 -9.93 12.25
CA GLN A 89 8.53 -11.22 12.84
C GLN A 89 8.69 -12.25 11.74
N ASP A 90 9.85 -12.89 11.69
CA ASP A 90 10.17 -13.89 10.66
C ASP A 90 9.55 -15.27 10.96
N ALA A 91 9.77 -16.21 10.04
CA ALA A 91 9.24 -17.57 10.15
C ALA A 91 9.80 -18.37 11.34
N GLN A 92 10.90 -17.92 11.94
CA GLN A 92 11.50 -18.51 13.15
C GLN A 92 10.97 -17.84 14.43
N GLY A 93 10.17 -16.79 14.30
CA GLY A 93 9.63 -16.01 15.41
C GLY A 93 10.59 -14.93 15.92
N GLU A 94 11.73 -14.70 15.25
CA GLU A 94 12.62 -13.60 15.62
C GLU A 94 12.02 -12.27 15.17
N GLN A 95 12.17 -11.26 16.02
CA GLN A 95 11.58 -9.94 15.81
C GLN A 95 12.66 -8.94 15.40
N HIS A 96 12.37 -8.21 14.34
CA HIS A 96 13.26 -7.23 13.73
C HIS A 96 12.51 -5.90 13.62
N GLU A 97 13.20 -4.81 13.92
CA GLU A 97 12.62 -3.47 13.81
C GLU A 97 13.65 -2.48 13.24
N LYS A 98 13.19 -1.62 12.33
CA LYS A 98 14.03 -0.56 11.76
C LYS A 98 13.24 0.70 11.48
N LEU A 99 13.79 1.84 11.90
CA LEU A 99 13.40 3.15 11.38
C LEU A 99 14.06 3.38 10.02
N LEU A 100 13.26 3.31 8.96
CA LEU A 100 13.63 3.63 7.58
C LEU A 100 13.50 5.14 7.32
N ARG A 101 14.45 5.69 6.57
CA ARG A 101 14.54 7.07 6.10
C ARG A 101 14.56 7.09 4.56
N THR A 102 14.45 8.27 3.95
CA THR A 102 14.59 8.43 2.49
C THR A 102 15.76 7.65 1.92
N GLY A 103 15.49 6.80 0.93
CA GLY A 103 16.45 5.93 0.26
C GLY A 103 16.65 4.57 0.93
N ASP A 104 16.15 4.37 2.15
CA ASP A 104 16.19 3.07 2.81
C ASP A 104 15.15 2.11 2.22
N PHE A 105 15.44 0.81 2.31
CA PHE A 105 14.63 -0.28 1.79
C PHE A 105 14.31 -1.30 2.89
N GLY A 106 13.08 -1.80 2.90
CA GLY A 106 12.62 -2.93 3.70
C GLY A 106 11.94 -3.99 2.82
N TYR A 107 12.05 -5.25 3.22
CA TYR A 107 11.41 -6.37 2.54
C TYR A 107 10.78 -7.30 3.56
N VAL A 108 9.53 -7.69 3.29
CA VAL A 108 8.76 -8.61 4.09
C VAL A 108 8.40 -9.81 3.22
N PRO A 109 8.98 -10.99 3.47
CA PRO A 109 8.57 -12.21 2.79
C PRO A 109 7.13 -12.60 3.13
N ALA A 110 6.46 -13.28 2.20
CA ALA A 110 5.18 -13.92 2.46
C ALA A 110 5.24 -14.80 3.73
N GLY A 111 4.17 -14.77 4.52
CA GLY A 111 4.02 -15.47 5.79
C GLY A 111 4.58 -14.75 7.01
N CYS A 112 5.36 -13.69 6.85
CA CYS A 112 5.93 -12.93 7.97
C CYS A 112 4.90 -11.94 8.54
N LEU A 113 4.75 -11.92 9.86
CA LEU A 113 3.95 -10.91 10.53
C LEU A 113 4.70 -9.58 10.47
N HIS A 114 3.99 -8.50 10.14
CA HIS A 114 4.60 -7.20 10.05
C HIS A 114 3.58 -6.09 10.35
N THR A 115 4.13 -4.93 10.68
CA THR A 115 3.41 -3.66 10.82
C THR A 115 4.40 -2.52 10.53
N PHE A 116 3.87 -1.34 10.23
CA PHE A 116 4.68 -0.14 10.18
C PHE A 116 3.93 1.07 10.75
N ARG A 117 4.69 2.08 11.17
CA ARG A 117 4.20 3.38 11.63
C ARG A 117 4.94 4.50 10.91
N VAL A 118 4.20 5.49 10.42
CA VAL A 118 4.79 6.73 9.89
C VAL A 118 5.20 7.65 11.04
N GLU A 119 6.45 8.13 11.03
CA GLU A 119 7.04 8.93 12.12
C GLU A 119 7.36 10.39 11.73
N ALA A 120 7.03 10.82 10.51
CA ALA A 120 7.22 12.20 10.03
C ALA A 120 5.91 12.79 9.49
N ASP A 121 5.78 14.13 9.53
CA ASP A 121 4.55 14.85 9.16
C ASP A 121 4.08 14.61 7.72
N GLU A 122 5.01 14.27 6.83
CA GLU A 122 4.74 13.83 5.47
C GLU A 122 5.73 12.70 5.13
N THR A 123 5.21 11.52 4.82
CA THR A 123 6.01 10.37 4.39
C THR A 123 5.43 9.80 3.11
N ARG A 124 6.32 9.43 2.18
CA ARG A 124 5.96 8.76 0.94
C ARG A 124 6.80 7.51 0.75
N ILE A 125 6.13 6.39 0.48
CA ILE A 125 6.73 5.07 0.30
C ILE A 125 6.34 4.56 -1.09
N MET A 126 7.27 3.96 -1.81
CA MET A 126 6.96 3.09 -2.95
C MET A 126 6.91 1.65 -2.46
N GLY A 127 5.75 1.02 -2.63
CA GLY A 127 5.53 -0.39 -2.36
C GLY A 127 5.56 -1.19 -3.66
N VAL A 128 6.14 -2.38 -3.59
CA VAL A 128 6.02 -3.43 -4.60
C VAL A 128 5.55 -4.68 -3.88
N SER A 129 4.53 -5.33 -4.44
CA SER A 129 3.96 -6.55 -3.88
C SER A 129 3.93 -7.67 -4.91
N SER A 130 3.80 -8.93 -4.47
CA SER A 130 3.27 -9.99 -5.36
C SER A 130 1.96 -9.52 -5.99
N GLY A 131 1.73 -9.90 -7.25
CA GLY A 131 0.56 -9.43 -7.97
C GLY A 131 -0.76 -9.86 -7.34
N GLY A 132 -1.67 -8.90 -7.15
CA GLY A 132 -3.06 -9.14 -6.79
C GLY A 132 -3.48 -8.58 -5.45
N PHE A 133 -2.53 -8.06 -4.67
CA PHE A 133 -2.83 -7.41 -3.38
C PHE A 133 -3.25 -5.94 -3.54
N GLU A 134 -2.87 -5.28 -4.63
CA GLU A 134 -2.87 -3.82 -4.78
C GLU A 134 -4.24 -3.17 -4.59
N ARG A 135 -5.33 -3.87 -4.92
CA ARG A 135 -6.71 -3.37 -4.76
C ARG A 135 -7.31 -3.61 -3.38
N PHE A 136 -6.57 -4.25 -2.46
CA PHE A 136 -6.93 -4.37 -1.04
C PHE A 136 -7.21 -2.99 -0.43
N PHE A 137 -6.40 -1.98 -0.74
CA PHE A 137 -6.54 -0.64 -0.17
C PHE A 137 -7.88 0.01 -0.52
N ALA A 138 -8.36 -0.16 -1.77
CA ALA A 138 -9.66 0.33 -2.19
C ALA A 138 -10.82 -0.50 -1.64
N ALA A 139 -10.63 -1.82 -1.48
CA ALA A 139 -11.65 -2.71 -0.94
C ALA A 139 -11.85 -2.53 0.58
N SER A 140 -10.75 -2.33 1.32
CA SER A 140 -10.73 -2.01 2.74
C SER A 140 -11.09 -0.55 2.99
N GLY A 141 -10.61 0.35 2.15
CA GLY A 141 -10.80 1.80 2.24
C GLY A 141 -11.94 2.31 1.34
N THR A 142 -11.76 3.51 0.77
CA THR A 142 -12.66 4.06 -0.25
C THR A 142 -11.87 4.58 -1.43
N ARG A 143 -12.39 4.41 -2.65
CA ARG A 143 -11.84 5.10 -3.82
C ARG A 143 -11.98 6.62 -3.67
N THR A 144 -11.06 7.37 -4.27
CA THR A 144 -11.01 8.82 -4.15
C THR A 144 -10.38 9.48 -5.38
N ASP A 145 -10.83 10.69 -5.70
CA ASP A 145 -10.16 11.56 -6.69
C ASP A 145 -9.17 12.53 -6.05
N SER A 146 -9.07 12.54 -4.72
CA SER A 146 -8.11 13.37 -3.99
C SER A 146 -6.66 12.99 -4.30
N LEU A 147 -5.80 14.00 -4.40
CA LEU A 147 -4.34 13.85 -4.44
C LEU A 147 -3.69 13.95 -3.05
N GLU A 148 -4.50 14.20 -2.03
CA GLU A 148 -4.05 14.39 -0.65
C GLU A 148 -4.58 13.28 0.27
N PRO A 149 -3.85 12.92 1.34
CA PRO A 149 -4.35 12.05 2.40
C PRO A 149 -5.65 12.57 3.04
N PRO A 150 -6.54 11.67 3.52
CA PRO A 150 -7.86 12.04 4.00
C PRO A 150 -7.77 12.84 5.31
N ARG A 151 -8.52 13.95 5.38
CA ARG A 151 -8.70 14.76 6.59
C ARG A 151 -10.20 15.09 6.73
N PRO A 152 -10.96 14.46 7.65
CA PRO A 152 -10.52 13.46 8.65
C PRO A 152 -10.15 12.09 8.04
N PRO A 153 -9.47 11.19 8.80
CA PRO A 153 -9.17 9.84 8.35
C PRO A 153 -10.40 9.03 7.94
N TYR A 154 -10.26 8.17 6.92
CA TYR A 154 -11.28 7.20 6.53
C TYR A 154 -11.18 5.95 7.40
N ILE A 155 -12.14 5.77 8.32
CA ILE A 155 -12.18 4.58 9.18
C ILE A 155 -13.13 3.54 8.58
N PRO A 156 -12.63 2.38 8.11
CA PRO A 156 -13.49 1.35 7.54
C PRO A 156 -14.31 0.64 8.61
N SER A 157 -15.49 0.15 8.22
CA SER A 157 -16.29 -0.70 9.11
C SER A 157 -15.60 -2.06 9.31
N PRO A 158 -15.83 -2.75 10.46
CA PRO A 158 -15.32 -4.11 10.68
C PRO A 158 -15.74 -5.11 9.59
N GLU A 159 -16.95 -4.95 9.03
CA GLU A 159 -17.45 -5.81 7.95
C GLU A 159 -16.64 -5.60 6.66
N GLN A 160 -16.38 -4.35 6.30
CA GLN A 160 -15.66 -3.96 5.10
C GLN A 160 -14.21 -4.45 5.13
N ILE A 161 -13.48 -4.17 6.22
CA ILE A 161 -12.11 -4.63 6.39
C ILE A 161 -12.04 -6.16 6.44
N GLY A 162 -13.01 -6.82 7.09
CA GLY A 162 -13.08 -8.27 7.15
C GLY A 162 -13.37 -8.92 5.79
N ARG A 163 -14.21 -8.29 4.95
CA ARG A 163 -14.46 -8.77 3.58
C ARG A 163 -13.20 -8.65 2.73
N ALA A 164 -12.56 -7.48 2.72
CA ALA A 164 -11.34 -7.23 1.97
C ALA A 164 -10.19 -8.15 2.45
N ALA A 165 -10.06 -8.35 3.76
CA ALA A 165 -9.09 -9.27 4.33
C ALA A 165 -9.20 -10.70 3.76
N ARG A 166 -10.42 -11.23 3.63
CA ARG A 166 -10.66 -12.56 3.04
C ARG A 166 -10.41 -12.57 1.54
N GLU A 167 -10.79 -11.52 0.83
CA GLU A 167 -10.65 -11.43 -0.64
C GLU A 167 -9.19 -11.35 -1.07
N TYR A 168 -8.36 -10.62 -0.32
CA TYR A 168 -6.96 -10.33 -0.66
C TYR A 168 -5.94 -11.09 0.21
N GLY A 169 -6.38 -12.09 0.98
CA GLY A 169 -5.47 -12.94 1.76
C GLY A 169 -4.69 -12.21 2.86
N ASN A 170 -5.30 -11.20 3.51
CA ASN A 170 -4.69 -10.41 4.56
C ASN A 170 -5.16 -10.89 5.95
N ASP A 171 -4.26 -11.47 6.72
CA ASP A 171 -4.57 -12.04 8.04
C ASP A 171 -4.13 -11.10 9.17
N PHE A 172 -5.09 -10.47 9.84
CA PHE A 172 -4.83 -9.51 10.91
C PHE A 172 -4.56 -10.17 12.27
N ARG A 173 -3.70 -9.53 13.07
CA ARG A 173 -3.42 -9.83 14.49
C ARG A 173 -3.62 -8.56 15.33
N PHE A 174 -4.87 -8.19 15.58
CA PHE A 174 -5.22 -6.95 16.30
C PHE A 174 -4.77 -6.91 17.77
N ASP A 175 -4.49 -8.09 18.34
CA ASP A 175 -3.96 -8.31 19.69
C ASP A 175 -2.44 -8.09 19.79
N LEU A 176 -1.73 -8.16 18.66
CA LEU A 176 -0.28 -7.96 18.59
C LEU A 176 0.04 -6.54 18.13
N ARG A 177 0.64 -5.74 19.03
CA ARG A 177 0.91 -4.32 18.82
C ARG A 177 2.36 -3.96 19.18
N PRO A 178 3.34 -4.40 18.37
CA PRO A 178 4.76 -4.31 18.72
C PRO A 178 5.31 -2.88 18.63
N LEU A 179 4.61 -1.99 17.91
CA LEU A 179 4.98 -0.59 17.78
C LEU A 179 4.13 0.32 18.68
N ASP A 180 3.12 -0.19 19.37
CA ASP A 180 2.42 0.60 20.39
C ASP A 180 3.37 0.70 21.59
N GLY A 181 3.70 1.93 21.99
CA GLY A 181 4.54 2.21 23.15
C GLY A 181 3.80 1.99 24.47
#